data_AF-A0A061NTV2-F1
#
_entry.id   AF-A0A061NTV2-F1
#
_cell.length_a   1.000
_cell.length_b   1.000
_cell.length_c   1.000
_cell.angle_alpha   90.00
_cell.angle_beta   90.00
_cell.angle_gamma   90.00
#
_symmetry.space_group_name_H-M   'P 1'
#
loop_
_entity.id
_entity.type
_entity.pdbx_description
1 polymer ?
#
loop_
_entity_poly.entity_id
_entity_poly.type
_entity_poly.pdbx_seq_one_letter_code
_entity_poly.pdbx_strand_id
1 'polypeptide(L)'
;MDNFKDINLTLPTGCDNAPRKKVIIDLTLAFLANDSLTIQEYLHPTAVWMKFATNEELTGIEEIKQNVEATHQPIRDLTIASVITHGKFASVDGVVHFSNNHILYFCDVFTFTSASNKGVVKEINSYHIRK
;
A
#
# COMPACT_ATOMS: atom_id res chain seq x y z
N MET A 1 2.06 -5.86 13.11
CA MET A 1 2.86 -4.70 13.57
C MET A 1 4.23 -5.07 14.19
N ASP A 2 4.50 -6.31 14.62
CA ASP A 2 5.83 -6.70 15.12
C ASP A 2 6.97 -6.66 14.06
N ASN A 3 6.64 -6.67 12.76
CA ASN A 3 7.61 -6.66 11.64
C ASN A 3 8.34 -5.30 11.43
N PHE A 4 7.99 -4.25 12.19
CA PHE A 4 8.59 -2.91 12.05
C PHE A 4 9.44 -2.46 13.24
N LYS A 5 9.79 -3.36 14.17
CA LYS A 5 10.52 -3.00 15.40
C LYS A 5 11.87 -2.28 15.17
N ASP A 6 12.48 -2.44 14.00
CA ASP A 6 13.77 -1.83 13.64
C ASP A 6 13.70 -0.95 12.37
N ILE A 7 12.50 -0.52 11.95
CA ILE A 7 12.30 0.28 10.73
C ILE A 7 12.06 1.74 11.10
N ASN A 8 12.77 2.67 10.44
CA ASN A 8 12.47 4.09 10.59
C ASN A 8 11.22 4.44 9.76
N LEU A 9 10.13 4.78 10.44
CA LEU A 9 8.87 5.16 9.80
C LEU A 9 8.63 6.67 9.93
N THR A 10 8.50 7.35 8.79
CA THR A 10 8.09 8.77 8.73
C THR A 10 6.72 8.86 8.07
N LEU A 11 5.75 9.44 8.78
CA LEU A 11 4.38 9.65 8.32
C LEU A 11 4.04 11.14 8.20
N PRO A 12 3.13 11.54 7.30
CA PRO A 12 2.72 12.94 7.20
C PRO A 12 1.91 13.36 8.44
N THR A 13 2.08 14.62 8.85
CA THR A 13 1.36 15.20 10.00
C THR A 13 -0.15 15.27 9.73
N GLY A 14 -0.97 15.00 10.75
CA GLY A 14 -2.43 15.15 10.66
C GLY A 14 -3.16 13.96 10.01
N CYS A 15 -2.53 12.79 9.95
CA CYS A 15 -3.16 11.55 9.49
C CYS A 15 -4.21 10.98 10.46
N ASP A 16 -4.25 11.46 11.71
CA ASP A 16 -5.16 10.95 12.76
C ASP A 16 -6.62 11.37 12.56
N ASN A 17 -6.90 12.32 11.67
CA ASN A 17 -8.21 12.96 11.55
C ASN A 17 -9.13 12.33 10.47
N ALA A 18 -8.68 11.31 9.73
CA ALA A 18 -9.45 10.71 8.65
C ALA A 18 -9.32 9.18 8.61
N PRO A 19 -10.40 8.41 8.87
CA PRO A 19 -10.38 6.95 8.90
C PRO A 19 -9.77 6.31 7.65
N ARG A 20 -10.01 6.87 6.46
CA ARG A 20 -9.46 6.37 5.19
C ARG A 20 -7.96 6.55 5.06
N LYS A 21 -7.39 7.64 5.60
CA LYS A 21 -5.93 7.83 5.55
C LYS A 21 -5.23 6.73 6.33
N LYS A 22 -5.78 6.37 7.49
CA LYS A 22 -5.30 5.25 8.28
C LYS A 22 -5.37 3.93 7.51
N VAL A 23 -6.51 3.61 6.88
CA VAL A 23 -6.64 2.40 6.04
C VAL A 23 -5.57 2.34 4.95
N ILE A 24 -5.29 3.45 4.27
CA ILE A 24 -4.26 3.48 3.22
C ILE A 24 -2.86 3.27 3.81
N ILE A 25 -2.52 3.93 4.92
CA ILE A 25 -1.23 3.74 5.59
C ILE A 25 -1.08 2.28 6.05
N ASP A 26 -2.10 1.73 6.72
CA ASP A 26 -2.10 0.36 7.23
C ASP A 26 -1.98 -0.65 6.08
N LEU A 27 -2.67 -0.43 4.96
CA LEU A 27 -2.56 -1.28 3.78
C LEU A 27 -1.18 -1.17 3.09
N THR A 28 -0.61 0.03 2.98
CA THR A 28 0.77 0.21 2.47
C THR A 28 1.78 -0.53 3.33
N LEU A 29 1.67 -0.41 4.66
CA LEU A 29 2.51 -1.15 5.60
C LEU A 29 2.30 -2.65 5.47
N ALA A 30 1.06 -3.10 5.27
CA ALA A 30 0.74 -4.51 5.11
C ALA A 30 1.38 -5.12 3.87
N PHE A 31 1.37 -4.41 2.73
CA PHE A 31 2.08 -4.84 1.53
C PHE A 31 3.59 -4.95 1.76
N LEU A 32 4.20 -3.98 2.45
CA LEU A 32 5.64 -3.99 2.72
C LEU A 32 6.06 -5.05 3.74
N ALA A 33 5.19 -5.37 4.69
CA ALA A 33 5.45 -6.36 5.74
C ALA A 33 4.98 -7.78 5.42
N ASN A 34 4.43 -8.00 4.21
CA ASN A 34 3.74 -9.23 3.83
C ASN A 34 2.67 -9.67 4.86
N ASP A 35 1.90 -8.70 5.38
CA ASP A 35 0.82 -8.95 6.34
C ASP A 35 -0.46 -9.35 5.60
N SER A 36 -0.57 -10.64 5.31
CA SER A 36 -1.73 -11.19 4.60
C SER A 36 -3.07 -10.94 5.29
N LEU A 37 -3.11 -10.79 6.62
CA LEU A 37 -4.37 -10.61 7.35
C LEU A 37 -4.91 -9.20 7.11
N THR A 38 -4.05 -8.19 7.23
CA THR A 38 -4.41 -6.80 6.96
C THR A 38 -4.73 -6.58 5.47
N ILE A 39 -4.00 -7.24 4.57
CA ILE A 39 -4.33 -7.24 3.13
C ILE A 39 -5.74 -7.82 2.91
N GLN A 40 -6.06 -8.92 3.59
CA GLN A 40 -7.39 -9.56 3.50
C GLN A 40 -8.51 -8.68 4.06
N GLU A 41 -8.26 -7.93 5.12
CA GLU A 41 -9.23 -7.03 5.75
C GLU A 41 -9.62 -5.87 4.83
N TYR A 42 -8.65 -5.26 4.16
CA TYR A 42 -8.87 -4.00 3.42
C TYR A 42 -9.10 -4.16 1.93
N LEU A 43 -8.81 -5.32 1.32
CA LEU A 43 -9.10 -5.57 -0.09
C LEU A 43 -10.43 -6.28 -0.30
N HIS A 44 -11.10 -5.89 -1.38
CA HIS A 44 -12.20 -6.65 -1.93
C HIS A 44 -11.70 -8.01 -2.46
N PRO A 45 -12.46 -9.13 -2.30
CA PRO A 45 -12.02 -10.45 -2.77
C PRO A 45 -11.65 -10.50 -4.25
N THR A 46 -12.30 -9.67 -5.06
CA THR A 46 -12.05 -9.52 -6.51
C THR A 46 -11.32 -8.22 -6.85
N ALA A 47 -10.50 -7.68 -5.95
CA ALA A 47 -9.72 -6.47 -6.21
C ALA A 47 -8.77 -6.67 -7.40
N VAL A 48 -8.49 -5.59 -8.13
CA VAL A 48 -7.53 -5.59 -9.24
C VAL A 48 -6.39 -4.65 -8.91
N TRP A 49 -5.15 -5.08 -9.15
CA TRP A 49 -3.96 -4.26 -8.99
C TRP A 49 -3.19 -4.15 -10.30
N MET A 50 -3.16 -2.95 -10.88
CA MET A 50 -2.36 -2.61 -12.05
C MET A 50 -1.02 -2.01 -11.64
N LYS A 51 0.08 -2.62 -12.09
CA LYS A 51 1.45 -2.14 -11.93
C LYS A 51 1.95 -1.58 -13.27
N PHE A 52 1.79 -0.28 -13.46
CA PHE A 52 2.03 0.35 -14.77
C PHE A 52 3.48 0.27 -15.25
N ALA A 53 4.45 0.32 -14.34
CA ALA A 53 5.87 0.27 -14.72
C ALA A 53 6.28 -1.06 -15.36
N THR A 54 5.55 -2.15 -15.07
CA THR A 54 5.83 -3.51 -15.57
C THR A 54 4.75 -4.05 -16.50
N ASN A 55 3.65 -3.30 -16.68
CA ASN A 55 2.46 -3.74 -17.40
C ASN A 55 1.91 -5.07 -16.86
N GLU A 56 1.93 -5.23 -15.54
CA GLU A 56 1.43 -6.41 -14.82
C GLU A 56 0.06 -6.07 -14.19
N GLU A 57 -0.90 -6.97 -14.38
CA GLU A 57 -2.22 -6.91 -13.74
C GLU A 57 -2.38 -8.13 -12.84
N LEU A 58 -2.77 -7.90 -11.58
CA LEU A 58 -3.10 -8.94 -10.61
C LEU A 58 -4.60 -8.88 -10.30
N THR A 59 -5.29 -10.01 -10.41
CA THR A 59 -6.74 -10.09 -10.23
C THR A 59 -7.12 -11.04 -9.10
N GLY A 60 -7.80 -10.47 -8.10
CA GLY A 60 -8.27 -11.18 -6.94
C GLY A 60 -7.23 -11.21 -5.82
N ILE A 61 -7.73 -11.38 -4.60
CA ILE A 61 -6.94 -11.20 -3.39
C ILE A 61 -5.82 -12.24 -3.23
N GLU A 62 -6.05 -13.46 -3.70
CA GLU A 62 -5.05 -14.54 -3.60
C GLU A 62 -3.86 -14.29 -4.51
N GLU A 63 -4.07 -13.83 -5.75
CA GLU A 63 -2.98 -13.48 -6.66
C GLU A 63 -2.18 -12.28 -6.13
N ILE A 64 -2.87 -11.27 -5.59
CA ILE A 64 -2.22 -10.11 -4.94
C ILE A 64 -1.34 -10.57 -3.78
N LYS A 65 -1.85 -11.42 -2.87
CA LYS A 65 -1.08 -11.94 -1.74
C LYS A 65 0.12 -12.75 -2.19
N GLN A 66 -0.03 -13.63 -3.18
CA GLN A 66 1.08 -14.42 -3.74
C GLN A 66 2.16 -13.52 -4.34
N ASN A 67 1.77 -12.47 -5.06
CA ASN A 67 2.72 -11.51 -5.63
C ASN A 67 3.46 -10.71 -4.55
N VAL A 68 2.76 -10.29 -3.48
CA VAL A 68 3.36 -9.60 -2.33
C VAL A 68 4.37 -10.51 -1.64
N GLU A 69 4.02 -11.76 -1.37
CA GLU A 69 4.94 -12.74 -0.77
C GLU A 69 6.17 -12.98 -1.66
N ALA A 70 5.96 -13.20 -2.96
CA ALA A 70 7.03 -13.49 -3.92
C ALA A 70 7.98 -12.30 -4.15
N THR A 71 7.51 -11.07 -3.95
CA THR A 71 8.29 -9.84 -4.16
C THR A 71 8.72 -9.15 -2.88
N HIS A 72 8.39 -9.74 -1.72
CA HIS A 72 8.71 -9.21 -0.40
C HIS A 72 10.23 -9.04 -0.21
N GLN A 73 10.61 -7.88 0.31
CA GLN A 73 12.01 -7.55 0.60
C GLN A 73 12.09 -6.81 1.94
N PRO A 74 13.06 -7.14 2.81
CA PRO A 74 13.28 -6.40 4.05
C PRO A 74 13.52 -4.92 3.78
N ILE A 75 12.86 -4.06 4.55
CA ILE A 75 13.02 -2.60 4.45
C ILE A 75 13.81 -2.05 5.64
N ARG A 76 14.52 -0.95 5.40
CA ARG A 76 15.28 -0.19 6.40
C ARG A 76 14.53 1.07 6.83
N ASP A 77 14.00 1.82 5.86
CA ASP A 77 13.22 3.03 6.12
C ASP A 77 11.98 3.09 5.21
N LEU A 78 10.92 3.68 5.73
CA LEU A 78 9.75 4.09 4.96
C LEU A 78 9.44 5.56 5.26
N THR A 79 9.34 6.37 4.21
CA THR A 79 8.77 7.71 4.28
C THR A 79 7.51 7.76 3.45
N ILE A 80 6.37 8.03 4.10
CA ILE A 80 5.13 8.40 3.44
C ILE A 80 5.10 9.93 3.33
N ALA A 81 5.20 10.46 2.12
CA ALA A 81 5.25 11.88 1.86
C ALA A 81 3.86 12.52 1.93
N SER A 82 2.86 11.89 1.33
CA SER A 82 1.48 12.37 1.40
C SER A 82 0.45 11.24 1.37
N VAL A 83 -0.72 11.53 1.95
CA VAL A 83 -1.93 10.69 1.81
C VAL A 83 -3.11 11.62 1.52
N ILE A 84 -3.73 11.44 0.36
CA ILE A 84 -4.85 12.26 -0.12
C ILE A 84 -6.08 11.36 -0.25
N THR A 85 -7.24 11.86 0.15
CA THR A 85 -8.51 11.10 0.09
C THR A 85 -9.64 12.02 -0.36
N HIS A 86 -10.47 11.56 -1.29
CA HIS A 86 -11.70 12.26 -1.70
C HIS A 86 -12.77 11.27 -2.19
N GLY A 87 -13.92 11.23 -1.52
CA GLY A 87 -15.01 10.31 -1.86
C GLY A 87 -14.54 8.84 -1.83
N LYS A 88 -14.62 8.15 -2.97
CA LYS A 88 -14.14 6.77 -3.12
C LYS A 88 -12.66 6.63 -3.51
N PHE A 89 -11.94 7.73 -3.69
CA PHE A 89 -10.56 7.73 -4.17
C PHE A 89 -9.59 8.05 -3.04
N ALA A 90 -8.41 7.43 -3.10
CA ALA A 90 -7.28 7.81 -2.27
C ALA A 90 -5.96 7.66 -3.03
N SER A 91 -4.93 8.34 -2.57
CA SER A 91 -3.56 8.14 -3.05
C SER A 91 -2.57 8.24 -1.91
N VAL A 92 -1.46 7.53 -2.04
CA VAL A 92 -0.29 7.61 -1.16
C VAL A 92 0.97 7.61 -1.99
N ASP A 93 1.92 8.45 -1.61
CA ASP A 93 3.23 8.50 -2.24
C ASP A 93 4.33 8.59 -1.21
N GLY A 94 5.52 8.16 -1.60
CA GLY A 94 6.64 8.09 -0.69
C GLY A 94 7.85 7.36 -1.24
N VAL A 95 8.73 6.97 -0.32
CA VAL A 95 9.98 6.29 -0.61
C VAL A 95 10.20 5.14 0.37
N VAL A 96 10.54 3.99 -0.17
CA VAL A 96 11.01 2.82 0.58
C VAL A 96 12.51 2.68 0.35
N HIS A 97 13.28 2.59 1.43
CA HIS A 97 14.67 2.18 1.40
C HIS A 97 14.75 0.72 1.85
N PHE A 98 15.19 -0.17 0.96
CA PHE A 98 15.38 -1.58 1.27
C PHE A 98 16.71 -1.84 1.99
N SER A 99 16.80 -2.94 2.73
CA SER A 99 18.03 -3.33 3.45
C SER A 99 19.18 -3.69 2.51
N ASN A 100 18.90 -3.99 1.24
CA ASN A 100 19.89 -4.22 0.19
C ASN A 100 20.35 -2.94 -0.53
N ASN A 101 20.04 -1.76 0.01
CA ASN A 101 20.31 -0.42 -0.55
C ASN A 101 19.54 -0.04 -1.81
N HIS A 102 18.63 -0.89 -2.33
CA HIS A 102 17.72 -0.47 -3.38
C HIS A 102 16.72 0.56 -2.85
N ILE A 103 16.26 1.43 -3.75
CA ILE A 103 15.28 2.47 -3.43
C ILE A 103 14.06 2.29 -4.32
N LEU A 104 12.87 2.36 -3.73
CA LEU A 104 11.60 2.44 -4.45
C LEU A 104 10.93 3.78 -4.14
N TYR A 105 10.77 4.60 -5.18
CA TYR A 105 9.85 5.73 -5.17
C TYR A 105 8.49 5.21 -5.64
N PHE A 106 7.44 5.46 -4.88
CA PHE A 106 6.11 4.95 -5.18
C PHE A 106 5.05 6.04 -5.15
N CYS A 107 4.04 5.87 -5.99
CA CYS A 107 2.74 6.49 -5.86
C CYS A 107 1.69 5.44 -6.19
N ASP A 108 0.79 5.19 -5.23
CA ASP A 108 -0.29 4.23 -5.36
C ASP A 108 -1.64 4.95 -5.25
N VAL A 109 -2.52 4.70 -6.21
CA VAL A 109 -3.88 5.25 -6.27
C VAL A 109 -4.88 4.13 -6.03
N PHE A 110 -5.82 4.36 -5.12
CA PHE A 110 -6.80 3.39 -4.66
C PHE A 110 -8.22 3.84 -5.01
N THR A 111 -9.02 2.90 -5.51
CA THR A 111 -10.48 3.06 -5.62
C THR A 111 -11.16 2.14 -4.62
N PHE A 112 -12.01 2.71 -3.76
CA PHE A 112 -12.85 1.96 -2.82
C PHE A 112 -14.19 1.58 -3.46
N THR A 113 -14.82 0.52 -2.94
CA THR A 113 -16.18 0.08 -3.37
C THR A 113 -17.27 1.13 -3.11
N SER A 114 -17.08 2.01 -2.13
CA SER A 114 -17.99 3.12 -1.84
C SER A 114 -17.27 4.27 -1.15
N ALA A 115 -17.94 5.42 -1.02
CA ALA A 115 -17.48 6.57 -0.23
C ALA A 115 -17.76 6.42 1.30
N SER A 116 -18.47 5.36 1.72
CA SER A 116 -18.78 5.12 3.13
C SER A 116 -17.56 4.62 3.91
N ASN A 117 -17.59 4.69 5.25
CA ASN A 117 -16.52 4.13 6.09
C ASN A 117 -16.45 2.59 6.08
N LYS A 118 -17.37 1.91 5.37
CA LYS A 118 -17.38 0.45 5.18
C LYS A 118 -16.84 0.02 3.80
N GLY A 119 -16.44 0.98 2.95
CA GLY A 119 -15.84 0.65 1.67
C GLY A 119 -14.49 -0.02 1.84
N VAL A 120 -14.25 -1.08 1.08
CA VAL A 120 -12.94 -1.75 0.95
C VAL A 120 -12.30 -1.36 -0.38
N VAL A 121 -10.99 -1.54 -0.51
CA VAL A 121 -10.24 -1.24 -1.74
C VAL A 121 -10.59 -2.26 -2.82
N LYS A 122 -10.99 -1.79 -3.99
CA LYS A 122 -11.39 -2.61 -5.14
C LYS A 122 -10.40 -2.50 -6.30
N GLU A 123 -9.68 -1.40 -6.41
CA GLU A 123 -8.67 -1.19 -7.45
C GLU A 123 -7.44 -0.50 -6.85
N ILE A 124 -6.27 -0.92 -7.32
CA ILE A 124 -4.98 -0.32 -7.02
C ILE A 124 -4.26 -0.03 -8.34
N ASN A 125 -3.75 1.18 -8.48
CA ASN A 125 -2.96 1.64 -9.62
C ASN A 125 -1.61 2.13 -9.10
N SER A 126 -0.54 1.41 -9.44
CA SER A 126 0.81 1.66 -8.91
C SER A 126 1.77 2.22 -9.95
N TYR A 127 2.46 3.28 -9.54
CA TYR A 127 3.51 3.97 -10.27
C TYR A 127 4.80 3.87 -9.47
N HIS A 128 5.61 2.85 -9.77
CA HIS A 128 6.80 2.49 -9.01
C HIS A 128 8.05 2.73 -9.83
N ILE A 129 9.00 3.47 -9.27
CA ILE A 129 10.30 3.74 -9.88
C ILE A 129 11.39 3.18 -8.96
N ARG A 130 12.17 2.23 -9.47
CA ARG A 130 13.28 1.59 -8.74
C ARG A 130 14.62 2.19 -9.14
N LYS A 131 15.52 2.34 -8.17
CA LYS A 131 16.94 2.69 -8.36
C LYS A 131 17.84 1.68 -7.66
#